data_AF-A0A2N1MBQ0-F1
#
_entry.id   AF-A0A2N1MBQ0-F1
#
_cell.length_a   1.000
_cell.length_b   1.000
_cell.length_c   1.000
_cell.angle_alpha   90.00
_cell.angle_beta   90.00
_cell.angle_gamma   90.00
#
_symmetry.space_group_name_H-M   'P 1'
#
loop_
_entity.id
_entity.type
_entity.pdbx_description
1 polymer ?
#
loop_
_entity_poly.entity_id
_entity_poly.type
_entity_poly.pdbx_seq_one_letter_code
_entity_poly.pdbx_strand_id
1 'polypeptide(L)'
;MQCRSSCEMNLDTLKKKRTADEAFEEYEYVYGIVTTATDWYFILHSTEAIYCTSKTEYRISLTEDALKDSTDLRKNVKRILGVIVGLLKDRVSASEEPANKKRRVEEIIKKK
;
A
#
# COMPACT_ATOMS: atom_id res chain seq x y z
N MET A 1 -2.56 -3.77 17.36
CA MET A 1 -2.23 -5.18 17.02
C MET A 1 -3.01 -5.74 15.82
N GLN A 2 -4.14 -5.18 15.36
CA GLN A 2 -4.95 -5.77 14.27
C GLN A 2 -4.41 -5.62 12.83
N CYS A 3 -3.74 -4.52 12.46
CA CYS A 3 -3.30 -4.31 11.07
C CYS A 3 -2.28 -5.34 10.58
N ARG A 4 -1.34 -5.74 11.44
CA ARG A 4 -0.30 -6.71 11.08
C ARG A 4 -0.90 -8.07 10.75
N SER A 5 -1.74 -8.60 11.63
CA SER A 5 -2.44 -9.88 11.42
C SER A 5 -3.30 -9.85 10.14
N SER A 6 -3.98 -8.73 9.86
CA SER A 6 -4.76 -8.57 8.62
C SER A 6 -3.90 -8.57 7.35
N CYS A 7 -2.71 -7.95 7.39
CA CYS A 7 -1.78 -7.98 6.27
C CYS A 7 -1.16 -9.38 6.07
N GLU A 8 -0.79 -10.05 7.15
CA GLU A 8 -0.23 -11.40 7.13
C GLU A 8 -1.23 -12.43 6.54
N MET A 9 -2.51 -12.37 6.94
CA MET A 9 -3.56 -13.23 6.37
C MET A 9 -3.77 -13.02 4.87
N ASN A 10 -3.72 -11.76 4.41
CA ASN A 10 -3.84 -11.46 2.98
C ASN A 10 -2.64 -11.97 2.18
N LEU A 11 -1.42 -11.82 2.70
CA LEU A 11 -0.22 -12.33 2.07
C LEU A 11 -0.24 -13.87 1.97
N ASP A 12 -0.64 -14.55 3.05
CA ASP A 12 -0.81 -16.01 3.09
C ASP A 12 -1.89 -16.49 2.11
N THR A 13 -3.00 -15.75 2.00
CA THR A 13 -4.06 -16.07 1.02
C THR A 13 -3.56 -15.96 -0.43
N LEU A 14 -2.72 -14.98 -0.74
CA LEU A 14 -2.11 -14.85 -2.07
C LEU A 14 -1.15 -16.00 -2.37
N LYS A 15 -0.34 -16.41 -1.38
CA LYS A 15 0.54 -17.59 -1.50
C LYS A 15 -0.27 -18.86 -1.80
N LYS A 16 -1.40 -19.07 -1.11
CA LYS A 16 -2.26 -20.25 -1.27
C LYS A 16 -3.03 -20.34 -2.58
N LYS A 17 -3.21 -19.23 -3.31
CA LYS A 17 -3.94 -19.21 -4.59
C LYS A 17 -3.09 -19.70 -5.79
N ARG A 18 -1.84 -20.09 -5.59
CA ARG A 18 -0.92 -20.55 -6.64
C ARG A 18 -0.79 -22.07 -6.68
N THR A 19 -0.72 -22.62 -7.89
CA THR A 19 -0.53 -24.06 -8.14
C THR A 19 0.90 -24.49 -7.78
N ALA A 20 1.06 -25.76 -7.36
CA ALA A 20 2.30 -26.32 -6.81
C ALA A 20 3.55 -26.22 -7.72
N ASP A 21 3.39 -25.88 -9.00
CA ASP A 21 4.47 -25.73 -9.98
C ASP A 21 5.25 -24.40 -9.86
N GLU A 22 4.75 -23.40 -9.11
CA GLU A 22 5.38 -22.08 -8.95
C GLU A 22 6.30 -21.98 -7.71
N ALA A 23 6.73 -23.12 -7.16
CA ALA A 23 7.32 -23.20 -5.83
C ALA A 23 8.85 -23.02 -5.79
N PHE A 24 9.43 -21.99 -6.42
CA PHE A 24 10.81 -21.59 -6.14
C PHE A 24 10.99 -20.07 -6.18
N GLU A 25 11.44 -19.52 -5.05
CA GLU A 25 11.66 -18.09 -4.71
C GLU A 25 10.38 -17.25 -4.56
N GLU A 26 9.85 -17.24 -3.34
CA GLU A 26 8.52 -16.81 -2.92
C GLU A 26 8.42 -15.29 -2.61
N TYR A 27 9.04 -14.42 -3.42
CA TYR A 27 8.98 -12.98 -3.12
C TYR A 27 7.63 -12.38 -3.53
N GLU A 28 6.78 -12.13 -2.55
CA GLU A 28 5.47 -11.52 -2.72
C GLU A 28 5.33 -10.28 -1.83
N TYR A 29 4.50 -9.33 -2.28
CA TYR A 29 4.17 -8.15 -1.51
C TYR A 29 2.75 -7.69 -1.75
N VAL A 30 2.17 -7.00 -0.77
CA VAL A 30 0.85 -6.39 -0.85
C VAL A 30 0.92 -4.91 -0.47
N TYR A 31 0.10 -4.09 -1.14
CA TYR A 31 -0.18 -2.75 -0.68
C TYR A 31 -1.31 -2.78 0.35
N GLY A 32 -1.17 -1.99 1.41
CA GLY A 32 -2.17 -1.83 2.45
C GLY A 32 -2.49 -0.37 2.71
N ILE A 33 -3.72 -0.11 3.16
CA ILE A 33 -4.16 1.20 3.63
C ILE A 33 -4.58 1.04 5.09
N VAL A 34 -4.00 1.86 5.96
CA VAL A 34 -4.36 1.95 7.38
C VAL A 34 -4.85 3.35 7.63
N THR A 35 -6.03 3.51 8.24
CA THR A 35 -6.60 4.84 8.49
C THR A 35 -7.35 4.91 9.81
N THR A 36 -7.29 6.09 10.43
CA THR A 36 -8.09 6.51 11.60
C THR A 36 -9.27 7.40 11.18
N ALA A 37 -9.69 7.31 9.90
CA ALA A 37 -10.54 8.25 9.18
C ALA A 37 -9.86 9.58 8.82
N THR A 38 -9.18 10.22 9.77
CA THR A 38 -8.46 11.48 9.53
C THR A 38 -7.07 11.26 8.99
N ASP A 39 -6.32 10.31 9.54
CA ASP A 39 -4.95 10.03 9.14
C ASP A 39 -4.92 8.79 8.25
N TRP A 40 -4.13 8.84 7.19
CA TRP A 40 -4.04 7.82 6.16
C TRP A 40 -2.59 7.40 5.96
N TYR A 41 -2.34 6.13 6.18
CA TYR A 41 -1.03 5.50 6.00
C TYR A 41 -1.11 4.49 4.87
N PHE A 42 -0.20 4.63 3.92
CA PHE A 42 -0.03 3.68 2.84
C PHE A 42 1.18 2.81 3.18
N ILE A 43 0.99 1.50 3.16
CA ILE A 43 2.01 0.53 3.53
C ILE A 43 2.25 -0.45 2.38
N LEU A 44 3.46 -0.98 2.33
CA LEU A 44 3.84 -2.10 1.51
C LEU A 44 4.34 -3.21 2.44
N HIS A 45 3.66 -4.34 2.45
CA HIS A 45 4.03 -5.52 3.22
C HIS A 45 4.62 -6.54 2.26
N SER A 46 5.93 -6.74 2.34
CA SER A 46 6.63 -7.81 1.62
C SER A 46 6.76 -9.06 2.49
N THR A 47 7.36 -10.11 1.97
CA THR A 47 7.80 -11.26 2.78
C THR A 47 8.85 -10.90 3.83
N GLU A 48 9.63 -9.85 3.61
CA GLU A 48 10.76 -9.49 4.49
C GLU A 48 10.36 -8.48 5.57
N ALA A 49 9.59 -7.46 5.22
CA ALA A 49 9.18 -6.42 6.16
C ALA A 49 7.96 -5.60 5.68
N ILE A 50 7.47 -4.76 6.61
CA ILE A 50 6.45 -3.74 6.38
C ILE A 50 7.13 -2.39 6.22
N TYR A 51 6.81 -1.67 5.16
CA TYR A 51 7.34 -0.34 4.87
C TYR A 51 6.20 0.66 4.72
N CYS A 52 6.33 1.84 5.33
CA CYS A 52 5.46 2.98 5.00
C CYS A 52 5.87 3.52 3.63
N THR A 53 4.94 3.66 2.68
CA THR A 53 5.25 4.11 1.31
C THR A 53 5.38 5.63 1.21
N SER A 54 5.00 6.39 2.24
CA SER A 54 5.05 7.85 2.24
C SER A 54 5.93 8.43 3.34
N LYS A 55 6.68 9.49 3.00
CA LYS A 55 7.45 10.29 3.95
C LYS A 55 6.62 11.33 4.71
N THR A 56 5.54 11.79 4.09
CA THR A 56 4.65 12.80 4.65
C THR A 56 3.33 12.16 5.01
N GLU A 57 2.71 12.68 6.06
CA GLU A 57 1.40 12.25 6.51
C GLU A 57 0.32 12.69 5.49
N TYR A 58 -0.64 11.81 5.25
CA TYR A 58 -1.86 12.16 4.54
C TYR A 58 -2.95 12.34 5.57
N ARG A 59 -3.48 13.56 5.65
CA ARG A 59 -4.52 13.89 6.61
C ARG A 59 -5.71 14.56 5.94
N ILE A 60 -6.90 14.13 6.34
CA ILE A 60 -8.16 14.76 6.02
C ILE A 60 -8.73 15.34 7.32
N SER A 61 -8.98 16.65 7.32
CA SER A 61 -9.74 17.28 8.42
C SER A 61 -11.23 17.05 8.20
N LEU A 62 -11.89 16.46 9.19
CA LEU A 62 -13.33 16.24 9.22
C LEU A 62 -14.01 17.18 10.24
N THR A 63 -13.47 18.39 10.41
CA THR A 63 -14.04 19.43 11.27
C THR A 63 -15.23 20.11 10.60
N GLU A 64 -16.12 20.70 11.38
CA GLU A 64 -17.28 21.44 10.84
C GLU A 64 -16.85 22.55 9.87
N ASP A 65 -15.77 23.26 10.18
CA ASP A 65 -15.23 24.31 9.32
C ASP A 65 -14.72 23.78 7.98
N ALA A 66 -14.10 22.60 7.97
CA ALA A 66 -13.66 21.95 6.73
C ALA A 66 -14.84 21.45 5.88
N LEU A 67 -16.03 21.29 6.47
CA LEU A 67 -17.26 20.99 5.73
C LEU A 67 -17.90 22.26 5.18
N LYS A 68 -17.77 23.40 5.87
CA LYS A 68 -18.23 24.72 5.39
C LYS A 68 -17.36 25.23 4.23
N ASP A 69 -16.04 25.16 4.36
CA ASP A 69 -15.09 25.36 3.26
C ASP A 69 -14.36 24.05 2.92
N SER A 70 -14.92 23.34 1.94
CA SER A 70 -14.40 22.05 1.49
C SER A 70 -13.15 22.14 0.59
N THR A 71 -12.56 23.32 0.41
CA THR A 71 -11.42 23.50 -0.51
C THR A 71 -10.24 22.60 -0.15
N ASP A 72 -9.81 22.63 1.11
CA ASP A 72 -8.67 21.81 1.56
C ASP A 72 -9.05 20.34 1.72
N LEU A 73 -10.29 20.05 2.12
CA LEU A 73 -10.86 18.70 2.12
C LEU A 73 -10.74 18.06 0.72
N ARG A 74 -11.20 18.75 -0.32
CA ARG A 74 -11.12 18.28 -1.72
C ARG A 74 -9.69 18.09 -2.19
N LYS A 75 -8.77 19.02 -1.86
CA LYS A 75 -7.34 18.89 -2.20
C LYS A 75 -6.73 17.64 -1.57
N ASN A 76 -6.98 17.41 -0.29
CA ASN A 76 -6.43 16.27 0.44
C ASN A 76 -7.02 14.94 -0.02
N VAL A 77 -8.33 14.88 -0.25
CA VAL A 77 -9.00 13.69 -0.84
C VAL A 77 -8.43 13.39 -2.23
N LYS A 78 -8.29 14.41 -3.10
CA LYS A 78 -7.71 14.24 -4.43
C LYS A 78 -6.26 13.71 -4.34
N ARG A 79 -5.47 14.20 -3.38
CA ARG A 79 -4.11 13.73 -3.14
C ARG A 79 -4.08 12.25 -2.74
N ILE A 80 -4.93 11.84 -1.78
CA ILE A 80 -5.08 10.44 -1.34
C ILE A 80 -5.50 9.52 -2.48
N LEU A 81 -6.52 9.91 -3.25
CA LEU A 81 -6.96 9.15 -4.43
C LEU A 81 -5.84 9.03 -5.48
N GLY A 82 -5.04 10.09 -5.66
CA GLY A 82 -3.87 10.05 -6.54
C GLY A 82 -2.85 8.99 -6.11
N VAL A 83 -2.61 8.85 -4.81
CA VAL A 83 -1.73 7.78 -4.28
C VAL A 83 -2.33 6.41 -4.57
N ILE A 84 -3.63 6.20 -4.28
CA ILE A 84 -4.30 4.91 -4.52
C ILE A 84 -4.20 4.52 -5.99
N VAL A 85 -4.49 5.43 -6.91
CA VAL A 85 -4.35 5.18 -8.36
C VAL A 85 -2.91 4.85 -8.74
N GLY A 86 -1.93 5.54 -8.14
CA GLY A 86 -0.50 5.24 -8.33
C GLY A 86 -0.14 3.81 -7.89
N LEU A 87 -0.60 3.38 -6.71
CA LEU A 87 -0.36 2.03 -6.20
C LEU A 87 -1.03 0.95 -7.06
N LEU A 88 -2.25 1.20 -7.55
CA LEU A 88 -2.95 0.29 -8.45
C LEU A 88 -2.23 0.14 -9.79
N LYS A 89 -1.81 1.26 -10.40
CA LYS A 89 -1.01 1.24 -11.63
C LYS A 89 0.32 0.53 -11.43
N ASP A 90 0.96 0.75 -10.27
CA ASP A 90 2.19 0.05 -9.91
C ASP A 90 1.96 -1.46 -9.96
N ARG A 91 0.96 -1.95 -9.22
CA ARG A 91 0.67 -3.39 -9.13
C ARG A 91 0.33 -4.02 -10.47
N VAL A 92 -0.49 -3.36 -11.29
CA VAL A 92 -0.85 -3.86 -12.65
C VAL A 92 0.38 -3.94 -13.56
N SER A 93 1.36 -3.06 -13.37
CA SER A 93 2.57 -3.03 -14.20
C SER A 93 3.69 -3.92 -13.64
N ALA A 94 3.46 -4.65 -12.54
CA ALA A 94 4.46 -5.51 -11.93
C ALA A 94 4.49 -6.88 -12.63
N SER A 95 5.69 -7.34 -12.98
CA SER A 95 5.89 -8.71 -13.46
C SER A 95 5.57 -9.69 -12.32
N GLU A 96 4.97 -10.82 -12.67
CA GLU A 96 4.68 -11.88 -11.71
C GLU A 96 5.94 -12.64 -11.26
N GLU A 97 7.05 -12.49 -11.99
CA GLU A 97 8.34 -13.11 -11.65
C GLU A 97 8.89 -12.57 -10.31
N PRO A 98 9.29 -13.46 -9.39
CA PRO A 98 9.72 -13.08 -8.05
C PRO A 98 10.91 -12.11 -8.01
N ALA A 99 11.93 -12.32 -8.86
CA ALA A 99 13.10 -11.45 -8.92
C ALA A 99 12.73 -10.01 -9.30
N ASN A 100 11.76 -9.84 -10.21
CA ASN A 100 11.26 -8.52 -10.62
C ASN A 100 10.47 -7.87 -9.49
N LYS A 101 9.66 -8.63 -8.74
CA LYS A 101 8.94 -8.12 -7.56
C LYS A 101 9.89 -7.64 -6.48
N LYS A 102 10.94 -8.42 -6.17
CA LYS A 102 11.95 -8.05 -5.18
C LYS A 102 12.67 -6.78 -5.58
N ARG A 103 13.20 -6.74 -6.81
CA ARG A 103 13.85 -5.55 -7.36
C ARG A 103 12.94 -4.31 -7.30
N ARG A 104 11.66 -4.46 -7.63
CA ARG A 104 10.69 -3.36 -7.58
C ARG A 104 10.49 -2.83 -6.16
N VAL A 105 10.37 -3.70 -5.17
CA VAL A 105 10.26 -3.27 -3.77
C VAL A 105 11.54 -2.53 -3.32
N GLU A 106 12.71 -3.05 -3.66
CA GLU A 106 13.98 -2.38 -3.38
C GLU A 106 14.07 -0.99 -4.03
N GLU A 107 13.59 -0.84 -5.28
CA GLU A 107 13.54 0.46 -5.97
C GLU A 107 12.55 1.42 -5.30
N ILE A 108 11.39 0.94 -4.85
CA ILE A 108 10.41 1.75 -4.08
C ILE A 108 11.03 2.21 -2.76
N ILE A 109 11.82 1.37 -2.10
CA ILE A 109 12.50 1.72 -0.85
C ILE A 109 13.63 2.71 -1.09
N LYS A 110 14.49 2.50 -2.10
CA LYS A 110 15.62 3.39 -2.43
C LYS A 110 15.18 4.79 -2.89
N LYS A 111 14.00 4.90 -3.51
CA LYS A 111 13.40 6.18 -3.92
C LYS A 111 12.81 6.97 -2.75
N LYS A 112 12.75 6.40 -1.54
CA LYS A 112 12.48 7.15 -0.32
C LYS A 112 13.78 7.80 0.12
#